data_AF-S2E419-F1
#
_entry.id   AF-S2E419-F1
#
_cell.length_a   1.000
_cell.length_b   1.000
_cell.length_c   1.000
_cell.angle_alpha   90.00
_cell.angle_beta   90.00
_cell.angle_gamma   90.00
#
_symmetry.space_group_name_H-M   'P 1'
#
loop_
_entity.id
_entity.type
_entity.pdbx_description
1 polymer ?
#
loop_
_entity_poly.entity_id
_entity_poly.type
_entity_poly.pdbx_seq_one_letter_code
_entity_poly.pdbx_strand_id
1 'polypeptide(L)'
;MNKGFQIHPNAFKFLENVDVKKLEKIIKEIVREKTKQKLFQINQDDLEVYLGIKEDQTLQNDHKITFDPTLKITTGEGVKGYNALFASRFSKLKRIISDRPESRMLKTITSVKSAKSDDDMYVCGLVTSRITERNITKLVLEDPSGLFEGIVFDTELQKVAGSLLNDQFIMARIGVGKNSGYIIKDLISPDIPDQATNRSETETYAVFLSDLHIGSKYFMEEEFTEFVSWLSSPDPIARKIRFVLIGGDLVDGVGIYPNQDKELVCQTIEEQLKKVEELIDRVPNYIKIFIMPGNHDPGRRALPQPAIPKKYNSGLWERENVFMVGNPAVVSLNGVKVMMFHGQSIDDIVKTTPG
;
A
#
# COMPACT_ATOMS: atom_id res chain seq x y z
N MET A 1 22.67 -0.07 48.32
CA MET A 1 23.28 -0.14 46.98
C MET A 1 22.77 1.06 46.18
N ASN A 2 23.70 1.79 45.54
CA ASN A 2 23.50 3.15 45.05
C ASN A 2 22.38 3.27 44.02
N LYS A 3 21.45 4.21 44.24
CA LYS A 3 20.39 4.61 43.30
C LYS A 3 20.96 5.53 42.22
N GLY A 4 21.82 5.01 41.36
CA GLY A 4 22.45 5.81 40.28
C GLY A 4 22.96 4.96 39.13
N PHE A 5 23.12 5.57 37.96
CA PHE A 5 23.72 4.95 36.79
C PHE A 5 25.24 4.99 36.87
N GLN A 6 25.91 3.89 36.51
CA GLN A 6 27.37 3.86 36.37
C GLN A 6 27.75 4.14 34.91
N ILE A 7 28.60 5.13 34.67
CA ILE A 7 29.14 5.41 33.32
C ILE A 7 30.49 4.72 33.19
N HIS A 8 30.67 3.90 32.17
CA HIS A 8 31.94 3.24 31.90
C HIS A 8 33.03 4.27 31.55
N PRO A 9 34.29 4.13 32.01
CA PRO A 9 35.34 5.13 31.76
C PRO A 9 35.58 5.46 30.28
N ASN A 10 35.41 4.47 29.38
CA ASN A 10 35.56 4.69 27.94
C ASN A 10 34.43 5.58 27.35
N ALA A 11 33.24 5.56 27.95
CA ALA A 11 32.16 6.46 27.58
C ALA A 11 32.47 7.92 27.95
N PHE A 12 33.27 8.16 29.01
CA PHE A 12 33.60 9.50 29.48
C PHE A 12 34.38 10.32 28.44
N LYS A 13 35.31 9.69 27.71
CA LYS A 13 36.06 10.34 26.62
C LYS A 13 35.18 10.83 25.47
N PHE A 14 34.02 10.20 25.28
CA PHE A 14 33.03 10.61 24.29
C PHE A 14 32.18 11.81 24.75
N LEU A 15 32.03 11.99 26.07
CA LEU A 15 31.26 13.09 26.64
C LEU A 15 31.99 14.44 26.53
N GLU A 16 33.32 14.44 26.45
CA GLU A 16 34.13 15.68 26.43
C GLU A 16 33.99 16.48 25.13
N ASN A 17 33.57 15.86 24.02
CA ASN A 17 33.52 16.48 22.69
C ASN A 17 32.11 16.81 22.18
N VAL A 18 31.08 16.65 23.02
CA VAL A 18 29.67 16.85 22.64
C VAL A 18 29.11 18.09 23.33
N ASP A 19 28.32 18.88 22.60
CA ASP A 19 27.60 20.02 23.17
C ASP A 19 26.79 19.62 24.41
N VAL A 20 26.92 20.40 25.48
CA VAL A 20 26.38 20.09 26.81
C VAL A 20 24.87 19.93 26.79
N LYS A 21 24.13 20.73 26.00
CA LYS A 21 22.66 20.64 25.93
C LYS A 21 22.23 19.38 25.19
N LYS A 22 22.93 19.03 24.11
CA LYS A 22 22.69 17.77 23.38
C LYS A 22 22.97 16.56 24.27
N LEU A 23 24.04 16.64 25.05
CA LEU A 23 24.46 15.58 25.96
C LEU A 23 23.46 15.34 27.09
N GLU A 24 22.94 16.41 27.70
CA GLU A 24 21.93 16.30 28.76
C GLU A 24 20.67 15.55 28.27
N LYS A 25 20.18 15.91 27.06
CA LYS A 25 19.02 15.25 26.46
C LYS A 25 19.28 13.76 26.21
N ILE A 26 20.46 13.43 25.67
CA ILE A 26 20.86 12.05 25.38
C ILE A 26 20.93 11.22 26.66
N ILE A 27 21.60 11.73 27.70
CA ILE A 27 21.75 11.01 28.97
C ILE A 27 20.38 10.75 29.61
N LYS A 28 19.46 11.73 29.59
CA LYS A 28 18.08 11.55 30.10
C LYS A 28 17.36 10.39 29.40
N GLU A 29 17.48 10.30 28.08
CA GLU A 29 16.82 9.23 27.31
C GLU A 29 17.50 7.86 27.50
N ILE A 30 18.83 7.79 27.59
CA ILE A 30 19.54 6.54 27.92
C ILE A 30 19.10 6.02 29.29
N VAL A 31 19.08 6.90 30.29
CA VAL A 31 18.64 6.58 31.65
C VAL A 31 17.21 6.06 31.65
N ARG A 32 16.30 6.72 30.91
CA ARG A 32 14.90 6.33 30.81
C ARG A 32 14.73 4.93 30.21
N GLU A 33 15.37 4.65 29.08
CA GLU A 33 15.25 3.35 28.41
C GLU A 33 15.91 2.23 29.21
N LYS A 34 17.13 2.44 29.72
CA LYS A 34 17.80 1.44 30.54
C LYS A 34 17.05 1.14 31.84
N THR A 35 16.37 2.13 32.42
CA THR A 35 15.48 1.91 33.57
C THR A 35 14.34 0.94 33.21
N LYS A 36 13.72 1.06 32.03
CA LYS A 36 12.69 0.12 31.57
C LYS A 36 13.25 -1.30 31.40
N GLN A 37 14.50 -1.39 30.94
CA GLN A 37 15.21 -2.66 30.74
C GLN A 37 15.83 -3.24 32.02
N LYS A 38 15.75 -2.52 33.16
CA LYS A 38 16.43 -2.85 34.42
C LYS A 38 17.96 -2.96 34.30
N LEU A 39 18.55 -2.17 33.40
CA LEU A 39 19.99 -2.01 33.24
C LEU A 39 20.43 -0.69 33.90
N PHE A 40 21.57 -0.67 34.58
CA PHE A 40 22.02 0.50 35.36
C PHE A 40 23.45 0.96 35.02
N GLN A 41 23.99 0.47 33.89
CA GLN A 41 25.30 0.84 33.38
C GLN A 41 25.15 1.49 32.00
N ILE A 42 25.83 2.61 31.77
CA ILE A 42 25.93 3.33 30.49
C ILE A 42 27.32 3.06 29.90
N ASN A 43 27.33 2.51 28.70
CA ASN A 43 28.48 2.04 27.97
C ASN A 43 28.83 3.05 26.87
N GLN A 44 29.98 2.88 26.22
CA GLN A 44 30.33 3.66 25.05
C GLN A 44 29.34 3.41 23.89
N ASP A 45 28.96 2.14 23.66
CA ASP A 45 27.98 1.78 22.63
C ASP A 45 26.65 2.52 22.81
N ASP A 46 26.17 2.69 24.05
CA ASP A 46 24.92 3.41 24.30
C ASP A 46 25.02 4.88 23.84
N LEU A 47 26.15 5.52 24.12
CA LEU A 47 26.38 6.89 23.69
C LEU A 47 26.53 6.98 22.17
N GLU A 48 27.30 6.08 21.56
CA GLU A 48 27.50 6.05 20.11
C GLU A 48 26.18 5.84 19.35
N VAL A 49 25.31 4.95 19.83
CA VAL A 49 24.00 4.73 19.21
C VAL A 49 23.07 5.93 19.39
N TYR A 50 23.03 6.55 20.58
CA TYR A 50 22.18 7.73 20.80
C TYR A 50 22.72 9.00 20.14
N LEU A 51 24.01 9.05 19.83
CA LEU A 51 24.65 10.10 19.04
C LEU A 51 24.52 9.88 17.52
N GLY A 52 24.00 8.72 17.10
CA GLY A 52 23.87 8.35 15.68
C GLY A 52 25.19 7.98 15.01
N ILE A 53 26.22 7.68 15.80
CA ILE A 53 27.56 7.28 15.34
C ILE A 53 27.56 5.80 14.95
N LYS A 54 26.76 5.00 15.65
CA LYS A 54 26.64 3.55 15.44
C LYS A 54 25.18 3.16 15.32
N GLU A 55 24.90 2.19 14.46
CA GLU A 55 23.56 1.62 14.34
C GLU A 55 23.21 0.76 15.56
N ASP A 56 21.94 0.82 15.97
CA ASP A 56 21.42 -0.06 17.02
C ASP A 56 21.19 -1.47 16.45
N GLN A 57 22.14 -2.36 16.67
CA GLN A 57 22.09 -3.75 16.19
C GLN A 57 20.97 -4.58 16.85
N THR A 58 20.32 -4.07 17.91
CA THR A 58 19.19 -4.76 18.55
C THR A 58 17.89 -4.59 17.77
N LEU A 59 17.82 -3.64 16.83
CA LEU A 59 16.64 -3.33 16.06
C LEU A 59 16.79 -3.84 14.63
N GLN A 60 15.96 -4.80 14.25
CA GLN A 60 15.98 -5.42 12.92
C GLN A 60 15.53 -4.44 11.84
N ASN A 61 16.09 -4.56 10.65
CA ASN A 61 15.66 -3.85 9.44
C ASN A 61 15.55 -4.80 8.23
N ASP A 62 15.24 -6.06 8.50
CA ASP A 62 15.04 -7.06 7.46
C ASP A 62 13.84 -6.68 6.59
N HIS A 63 14.01 -6.82 5.29
CA HIS A 63 12.95 -6.50 4.35
C HIS A 63 12.98 -7.40 3.12
N LYS A 64 11.80 -7.58 2.54
CA LYS A 64 11.64 -8.33 1.30
C LYS A 64 10.56 -7.72 0.43
N ILE A 65 10.90 -7.37 -0.81
CA ILE A 65 9.92 -6.99 -1.82
C ILE A 65 9.28 -8.30 -2.35
N THR A 66 8.04 -8.55 -1.96
CA THR A 66 7.31 -9.80 -2.29
C THR A 66 6.50 -9.67 -3.58
N PHE A 67 6.06 -8.45 -3.92
CA PHE A 67 5.40 -8.14 -5.17
C PHE A 67 5.83 -6.77 -5.67
N ASP A 68 6.25 -6.71 -6.92
CA ASP A 68 6.59 -5.49 -7.65
C ASP A 68 6.28 -5.71 -9.14
N PRO A 69 5.45 -4.83 -9.77
CA PRO A 69 5.09 -4.95 -11.17
C PRO A 69 6.18 -4.47 -12.12
N THR A 70 7.23 -3.79 -11.65
CA THR A 70 8.22 -3.08 -12.49
C THR A 70 8.79 -3.92 -13.64
N LEU A 71 9.12 -5.18 -13.37
CA LEU A 71 9.68 -6.11 -14.37
C LEU A 71 8.62 -7.02 -15.03
N LYS A 72 7.35 -6.91 -14.66
CA LYS A 72 6.28 -7.86 -15.00
C LYS A 72 5.14 -7.23 -15.80
N ILE A 73 5.38 -6.07 -16.40
CA ILE A 73 4.37 -5.39 -17.20
C ILE A 73 4.18 -6.10 -18.53
N THR A 74 3.02 -6.77 -18.68
CA THR A 74 2.59 -7.37 -19.94
C THR A 74 2.01 -6.32 -20.87
N THR A 75 2.49 -6.30 -22.11
CA THR A 75 2.05 -5.42 -23.21
C THR A 75 0.99 -6.12 -24.06
N GLY A 76 -0.16 -6.43 -23.47
CA GLY A 76 -1.31 -6.89 -24.25
C GLY A 76 -1.90 -5.71 -25.02
N GLU A 77 -1.91 -5.77 -26.36
CA GLU A 77 -2.44 -4.70 -27.20
C GLU A 77 -3.86 -4.97 -27.72
N GLY A 78 -4.64 -3.90 -27.87
CA GLY A 78 -5.97 -3.91 -28.46
C GLY A 78 -6.95 -4.89 -27.80
N VAL A 79 -7.90 -5.38 -28.58
CA VAL A 79 -8.99 -6.28 -28.11
C VAL A 79 -8.42 -7.55 -27.47
N LYS A 80 -7.34 -8.12 -28.03
CA LYS A 80 -6.70 -9.32 -27.47
C LYS A 80 -6.15 -9.07 -26.06
N GLY A 81 -5.53 -7.90 -25.85
CA GLY A 81 -5.02 -7.49 -24.54
C GLY A 81 -6.14 -7.35 -23.50
N TYR A 82 -7.24 -6.67 -23.85
CA TYR A 82 -8.39 -6.52 -22.97
C TYR A 82 -9.04 -7.87 -22.62
N ASN A 83 -9.25 -8.74 -23.60
CA ASN A 83 -9.81 -10.07 -23.35
C ASN A 83 -8.92 -10.88 -22.40
N ALA A 84 -7.59 -10.83 -22.59
CA ALA A 84 -6.65 -11.49 -21.68
C ALA A 84 -6.68 -10.90 -20.27
N LEU A 85 -6.82 -9.57 -20.14
CA LEU A 85 -6.95 -8.88 -18.85
C LEU A 85 -8.19 -9.35 -18.08
N PHE A 86 -9.37 -9.33 -18.72
CA PHE A 86 -10.62 -9.74 -18.08
C PHE A 86 -10.66 -11.25 -17.78
N ALA A 87 -10.15 -12.09 -18.68
CA ALA A 87 -10.03 -13.53 -18.42
C ALA A 87 -9.10 -13.82 -17.23
N SER A 88 -7.97 -13.10 -17.13
CA SER A 88 -7.03 -13.21 -16.01
C SER A 88 -7.66 -12.70 -14.70
N ARG A 89 -8.38 -11.56 -14.74
CA ARG A 89 -9.14 -11.02 -13.60
C ARG A 89 -10.14 -12.03 -13.09
N PHE A 90 -11.03 -12.53 -13.96
CA PHE A 90 -12.03 -13.53 -13.62
C PHE A 90 -11.40 -14.78 -13.01
N SER A 91 -10.35 -15.32 -13.64
CA SER A 91 -9.70 -16.54 -13.17
C SER A 91 -9.05 -16.37 -11.79
N LYS A 92 -8.39 -15.24 -11.54
CA LYS A 92 -7.77 -14.96 -10.24
C LYS A 92 -8.81 -14.76 -9.13
N LEU A 93 -9.89 -14.03 -9.39
CA LEU A 93 -10.96 -13.79 -8.41
C LEU A 93 -11.78 -15.06 -8.17
N LYS A 94 -12.04 -15.85 -9.21
CA LYS A 94 -12.65 -17.18 -9.09
C LYS A 94 -11.80 -18.10 -8.21
N ARG A 95 -10.48 -18.06 -8.34
CA ARG A 95 -9.59 -18.85 -7.47
C ARG A 95 -9.75 -18.45 -6.00
N ILE A 96 -9.83 -17.16 -5.70
CA ILE A 96 -10.05 -16.67 -4.33
C ILE A 96 -11.40 -17.15 -3.79
N ILE A 97 -12.49 -17.02 -4.56
CA ILE A 97 -13.81 -17.44 -4.07
C ILE A 97 -13.94 -18.96 -3.96
N SER A 98 -13.10 -19.72 -4.66
CA SER A 98 -13.10 -21.19 -4.63
C SER A 98 -12.64 -21.76 -3.28
N ASP A 99 -12.02 -20.94 -2.42
CA ASP A 99 -11.66 -21.36 -1.06
C ASP A 99 -12.89 -21.38 -0.14
N ARG A 100 -14.02 -20.78 -0.54
CA ARG A 100 -15.26 -20.79 0.22
C ARG A 100 -16.01 -22.12 0.09
N PRO A 101 -16.68 -22.62 1.15
CA PRO A 101 -17.43 -23.88 1.08
C PRO A 101 -18.52 -23.92 -0.01
N GLU A 102 -19.21 -22.80 -0.24
CA GLU A 102 -20.32 -22.68 -1.19
C GLU A 102 -19.86 -22.87 -2.65
N SER A 103 -18.59 -22.60 -2.94
CA SER A 103 -18.01 -22.71 -4.29
C SER A 103 -18.06 -24.13 -4.86
N ARG A 104 -18.23 -25.16 -4.01
CA ARG A 104 -18.42 -26.56 -4.45
C ARG A 104 -19.67 -26.75 -5.30
N MET A 105 -20.67 -25.89 -5.13
CA MET A 105 -21.91 -25.90 -5.91
C MET A 105 -21.86 -24.98 -7.12
N LEU A 106 -20.69 -24.39 -7.42
CA LEU A 106 -20.52 -23.45 -8.52
C LEU A 106 -20.66 -24.17 -9.87
N LYS A 107 -21.46 -23.56 -10.75
CA LYS A 107 -21.77 -24.04 -12.10
C LYS A 107 -21.37 -22.96 -13.10
N THR A 108 -21.00 -23.37 -14.31
CA THR A 108 -20.78 -22.41 -15.41
C THR A 108 -22.13 -21.86 -15.85
N ILE A 109 -22.15 -20.65 -16.38
CA ILE A 109 -23.39 -20.01 -16.85
C ILE A 109 -24.11 -20.87 -17.90
N THR A 110 -23.37 -21.50 -18.82
CA THR A 110 -23.97 -22.43 -19.81
C THR A 110 -24.62 -23.65 -19.16
N SER A 111 -24.00 -24.21 -18.11
CA SER A 111 -24.54 -25.40 -17.42
C SER A 111 -25.81 -25.09 -16.61
N VAL A 112 -25.93 -23.88 -16.09
CA VAL A 112 -27.16 -23.43 -15.41
C VAL A 112 -28.33 -23.37 -16.39
N LYS A 113 -28.12 -22.83 -17.59
CA LYS A 113 -29.16 -22.75 -18.64
C LYS A 113 -29.72 -24.10 -19.08
N SER A 114 -28.97 -25.18 -18.88
CA SER A 114 -29.35 -26.54 -19.26
C SER A 114 -29.81 -27.40 -18.07
N ALA A 115 -29.64 -26.92 -16.84
CA ALA A 115 -30.03 -27.65 -15.65
C ALA A 115 -31.56 -27.62 -15.47
N LYS A 116 -32.14 -28.79 -15.20
CA LYS A 116 -33.53 -28.96 -14.77
C LYS A 116 -33.54 -29.31 -13.27
N SER A 117 -33.07 -28.39 -12.45
CA SER A 117 -33.02 -28.55 -11.01
C SER A 117 -33.82 -27.44 -10.34
N ASP A 118 -34.63 -27.80 -9.35
CA ASP A 118 -35.30 -26.84 -8.46
C ASP A 118 -34.40 -26.43 -7.29
N ASP A 119 -33.24 -27.06 -7.13
CA ASP A 119 -32.26 -26.73 -6.09
C ASP A 119 -31.55 -25.41 -6.38
N ASP A 120 -31.10 -24.75 -5.30
CA ASP A 120 -30.26 -23.57 -5.40
C ASP A 120 -28.92 -23.91 -6.09
N MET A 121 -28.54 -23.05 -7.03
CA MET A 121 -27.29 -23.16 -7.78
C MET A 121 -26.42 -21.93 -7.51
N TYR A 122 -25.14 -22.03 -7.83
CA TYR A 122 -24.21 -20.91 -7.70
C TYR A 122 -23.56 -20.62 -9.03
N VAL A 123 -23.52 -19.34 -9.40
CA VAL A 123 -22.81 -18.84 -10.58
C VAL A 123 -21.89 -17.72 -10.16
N CYS A 124 -20.78 -17.52 -10.86
CA CYS A 124 -19.95 -16.34 -10.67
C CYS A 124 -19.68 -15.65 -12.01
N GLY A 125 -19.52 -14.35 -11.97
CA GLY A 125 -19.26 -13.54 -13.16
C GLY A 125 -18.77 -12.15 -12.79
N LEU A 126 -18.33 -11.43 -13.81
CA LEU A 126 -18.12 -9.98 -13.72
C LEU A 126 -19.45 -9.28 -13.98
N VAL A 127 -19.75 -8.23 -13.23
CA VAL A 127 -20.99 -7.44 -13.39
C VAL A 127 -20.94 -6.64 -14.68
N THR A 128 -21.80 -6.98 -15.64
CA THR A 128 -21.91 -6.25 -16.92
C THR A 128 -22.89 -5.09 -16.81
N SER A 129 -24.01 -5.28 -16.12
CA SER A 129 -25.00 -4.23 -15.89
C SER A 129 -25.88 -4.51 -14.67
N ARG A 130 -26.37 -3.42 -14.07
CA ARG A 130 -27.37 -3.41 -13.00
C ARG A 130 -28.45 -2.39 -13.35
N ILE A 131 -29.71 -2.83 -13.38
CA ILE A 131 -30.86 -1.98 -13.70
C ILE A 131 -31.88 -2.16 -12.58
N THR A 132 -32.11 -1.10 -11.81
CA THR A 132 -33.09 -1.11 -10.72
C THR A 132 -34.40 -0.48 -11.20
N GLU A 133 -35.50 -1.22 -11.07
CA GLU A 133 -36.84 -0.81 -11.44
C GLU A 133 -37.79 -1.05 -10.27
N ARG A 134 -38.28 0.02 -9.63
CA ARG A 134 -39.26 0.05 -8.51
C ARG A 134 -39.04 -0.99 -7.40
N ASN A 135 -39.36 -2.26 -7.65
CA ASN A 135 -39.34 -3.35 -6.67
C ASN A 135 -38.35 -4.48 -7.03
N ILE A 136 -37.59 -4.35 -8.13
CA ILE A 136 -36.63 -5.36 -8.57
C ILE A 136 -35.30 -4.72 -9.03
N THR A 137 -34.21 -5.48 -8.91
CA THR A 137 -32.95 -5.18 -9.59
C THR A 137 -32.61 -6.31 -10.55
N LYS A 138 -32.50 -6.00 -11.83
CA LYS A 138 -31.98 -6.89 -12.86
C LYS A 138 -30.45 -6.80 -12.87
N LEU A 139 -29.79 -7.93 -12.70
CA LEU A 139 -28.33 -8.04 -12.67
C LEU A 139 -27.86 -8.95 -13.81
N VAL A 140 -26.89 -8.47 -14.58
CA VAL A 140 -26.24 -9.24 -15.66
C VAL A 140 -24.81 -9.54 -15.26
N LEU A 141 -24.46 -10.83 -15.29
CA LEU A 141 -23.11 -11.34 -14.99
C LEU A 141 -22.53 -12.01 -16.23
N GLU A 142 -21.22 -11.84 -16.42
CA GLU A 142 -20.47 -12.48 -17.51
C GLU A 142 -19.36 -13.38 -16.96
N ASP A 143 -19.32 -14.62 -17.45
CA ASP A 143 -18.18 -15.51 -17.30
C ASP A 143 -17.65 -15.92 -18.69
N PRO A 144 -16.49 -16.60 -18.79
CA PRO A 144 -15.96 -17.03 -20.08
C PRO A 144 -16.87 -17.97 -20.89
N SER A 145 -17.95 -18.50 -20.30
CA SER A 145 -18.94 -19.37 -20.96
C SER A 145 -20.19 -18.61 -21.46
N GLY A 146 -20.41 -17.37 -21.00
CA GLY A 146 -21.41 -16.46 -21.55
C GLY A 146 -22.08 -15.54 -20.52
N LEU A 147 -23.25 -15.01 -20.88
CA LEU A 147 -24.02 -14.08 -20.06
C LEU A 147 -25.12 -14.78 -19.25
N PHE A 148 -25.22 -14.39 -17.99
CA PHE A 148 -26.27 -14.74 -17.05
C PHE A 148 -27.09 -13.51 -16.72
N GLU A 149 -28.41 -13.66 -16.68
CA GLU A 149 -29.34 -12.62 -16.26
C GLU A 149 -30.19 -13.15 -15.12
N GLY A 150 -30.23 -12.41 -14.01
CA GLY A 150 -31.02 -12.74 -12.84
C GLY A 150 -31.70 -11.52 -12.23
N ILE A 151 -32.77 -11.77 -11.47
CA ILE A 151 -33.57 -10.74 -10.82
C ILE A 151 -33.43 -10.85 -9.30
N VAL A 152 -33.14 -9.73 -8.66
CA VAL A 152 -33.16 -9.57 -7.20
C VAL A 152 -34.50 -8.96 -6.81
N PHE A 153 -35.25 -9.64 -5.95
CA PHE A 153 -36.53 -9.14 -5.40
C PHE A 153 -36.38 -8.63 -3.96
N ASP A 154 -35.47 -9.22 -3.17
CA ASP A 154 -35.29 -8.84 -1.78
C ASP A 154 -34.75 -7.40 -1.67
N THR A 155 -35.42 -6.56 -0.87
CA THR A 155 -35.11 -5.12 -0.78
C THR A 155 -33.72 -4.85 -0.22
N GLU A 156 -33.23 -5.66 0.72
CA GLU A 156 -31.89 -5.48 1.27
C GLU A 156 -30.83 -5.94 0.26
N LEU A 157 -31.07 -7.06 -0.41
CA LEU A 157 -30.20 -7.54 -1.48
C LEU A 157 -30.18 -6.59 -2.69
N GLN A 158 -31.26 -5.86 -2.96
CA GLN A 158 -31.28 -4.80 -3.98
C GLN A 158 -30.32 -3.66 -3.65
N LYS A 159 -30.18 -3.29 -2.36
CA LYS A 159 -29.19 -2.28 -1.94
C LYS A 159 -27.77 -2.78 -2.19
N VAL A 160 -27.49 -4.05 -1.85
CA VAL A 160 -26.20 -4.69 -2.13
C VAL A 160 -25.93 -4.75 -3.62
N ALA A 161 -26.92 -5.15 -4.44
CA ALA A 161 -26.80 -5.18 -5.89
C ALA A 161 -26.57 -3.78 -6.49
N GLY A 162 -27.21 -2.75 -5.91
CA GLY A 162 -27.10 -1.36 -6.33
C GLY A 162 -25.71 -0.74 -6.08
N SER A 163 -25.00 -1.19 -5.04
CA SER A 163 -23.63 -0.76 -4.72
C SER A 163 -22.54 -1.49 -5.50
N LEU A 164 -22.88 -2.56 -6.24
CA LEU A 164 -21.91 -3.25 -7.09
C LEU A 164 -21.38 -2.34 -8.20
N LEU A 165 -20.08 -2.43 -8.46
CA LEU A 165 -19.42 -1.73 -9.56
C LEU A 165 -19.48 -2.55 -10.84
N ASN A 166 -19.44 -1.87 -11.99
CA ASN A 166 -19.23 -2.56 -13.26
C ASN A 166 -17.88 -3.29 -13.24
N ASP A 167 -17.84 -4.45 -13.86
CA ASP A 167 -16.70 -5.37 -13.90
C ASP A 167 -16.25 -5.91 -12.53
N GLN A 168 -17.03 -5.70 -11.47
CA GLN A 168 -16.81 -6.34 -10.18
C GLN A 168 -17.12 -7.84 -10.29
N PHE A 169 -16.26 -8.67 -9.71
CA PHE A 169 -16.53 -10.10 -9.62
C PHE A 169 -17.50 -10.38 -8.46
N ILE A 170 -18.54 -11.17 -8.73
CA ILE A 170 -19.49 -11.62 -7.72
C ILE A 170 -19.86 -13.08 -7.96
N MET A 171 -20.11 -13.82 -6.88
CA MET A 171 -20.80 -15.10 -6.93
C MET A 171 -22.24 -14.91 -6.45
N ALA A 172 -23.20 -15.37 -7.24
CA ALA A 172 -24.62 -15.29 -6.93
C ALA A 172 -25.16 -16.67 -6.56
N ARG A 173 -25.90 -16.76 -5.45
CA ARG A 173 -26.79 -17.90 -5.20
C ARG A 173 -28.08 -17.66 -5.95
N ILE A 174 -28.47 -18.60 -6.79
CA ILE A 174 -29.60 -18.46 -7.70
C ILE A 174 -30.60 -19.61 -7.50
N GLY A 175 -31.88 -19.31 -7.68
CA GLY A 175 -32.93 -20.30 -7.79
C GLY A 175 -33.76 -20.08 -9.06
N VAL A 176 -34.53 -21.08 -9.46
CA VAL A 176 -35.43 -20.97 -10.62
C VAL A 176 -36.72 -20.25 -10.20
N GLY A 177 -37.06 -19.20 -10.94
CA GLY A 177 -38.30 -18.43 -10.75
C GLY A 177 -39.44 -18.94 -11.62
N LYS A 178 -40.63 -18.34 -11.45
CA LYS A 178 -41.79 -18.59 -12.33
C LYS A 178 -41.44 -18.12 -13.75
N ASN A 179 -41.72 -18.93 -14.76
CA ASN A 179 -41.42 -18.71 -16.19
C ASN A 179 -39.96 -18.90 -16.63
N SER A 180 -39.19 -19.77 -15.97
CA SER A 180 -37.80 -20.14 -16.36
C SER A 180 -36.77 -19.01 -16.27
N GLY A 181 -37.10 -17.91 -15.57
CA GLY A 181 -36.12 -16.88 -15.19
C GLY A 181 -35.35 -17.26 -13.92
N TYR A 182 -34.24 -16.58 -13.64
CA TYR A 182 -33.44 -16.83 -12.44
C TYR A 182 -33.68 -15.75 -11.38
N ILE A 183 -33.88 -16.21 -10.14
CA ILE A 183 -33.99 -15.36 -8.96
C ILE A 183 -32.65 -15.40 -8.23
N ILE A 184 -32.06 -14.24 -8.00
CA ILE A 184 -30.85 -14.09 -7.19
C ILE A 184 -31.29 -14.00 -5.72
N LYS A 185 -30.81 -14.94 -4.91
CA LYS A 185 -31.14 -15.09 -3.49
C LYS A 185 -30.01 -14.65 -2.56
N ASP A 186 -28.81 -14.47 -3.09
CA ASP A 186 -27.66 -13.96 -2.35
C ASP A 186 -26.56 -13.48 -3.32
N LEU A 187 -25.72 -12.55 -2.86
CA LEU A 187 -24.57 -11.99 -3.59
C LEU A 187 -23.34 -12.04 -2.70
N ILE A 188 -22.32 -12.77 -3.15
CA ILE A 188 -21.14 -13.12 -2.36
C ILE A 188 -19.90 -12.59 -3.08
N SER A 189 -19.21 -11.65 -2.45
CA SER A 189 -17.94 -11.10 -2.92
C SER A 189 -16.76 -12.00 -2.54
N PRO A 190 -15.65 -11.98 -3.32
CA PRO A 190 -14.39 -12.51 -2.84
C PRO A 190 -13.99 -11.77 -1.56
N ASP A 191 -13.77 -12.50 -0.48
CA ASP A 191 -13.47 -11.93 0.83
C ASP A 191 -12.11 -12.45 1.33
N ILE A 192 -11.53 -11.75 2.31
CA ILE A 192 -10.25 -12.11 2.92
C ILE A 192 -10.55 -13.03 4.11
N PRO A 193 -10.03 -14.27 4.13
CA PRO A 193 -10.22 -15.13 5.29
C PRO A 193 -9.45 -14.58 6.50
N ASP A 194 -9.91 -14.91 7.71
CA ASP A 194 -9.16 -14.64 8.93
C ASP A 194 -7.79 -15.33 8.86
N GLN A 195 -6.72 -14.53 8.86
CA GLN A 195 -5.34 -15.01 8.86
C GLN A 195 -4.63 -14.64 10.17
N ALA A 196 -3.69 -15.48 10.59
CA ALA A 196 -2.78 -15.14 11.67
C ALA A 196 -2.03 -13.83 11.35
N THR A 197 -1.95 -12.93 12.32
CA THR A 197 -1.27 -11.65 12.14
C THR A 197 0.23 -11.86 12.03
N ASN A 198 0.84 -11.31 10.98
CA ASN A 198 2.30 -11.23 10.88
C ASN A 198 2.81 -10.22 11.91
N ARG A 199 3.88 -10.55 12.64
CA ARG A 199 4.45 -9.71 13.69
C ARG A 199 5.98 -9.64 13.54
N SER A 200 6.52 -8.49 13.93
CA SER A 200 7.96 -8.29 14.09
C SER A 200 8.43 -8.85 15.44
N GLU A 201 9.65 -9.38 15.48
CA GLU A 201 10.30 -9.82 16.72
C GLU A 201 10.81 -8.64 17.55
N THR A 202 11.16 -7.54 16.89
CA THR A 202 11.65 -6.31 17.51
C THR A 202 10.61 -5.20 17.45
N GLU A 203 10.61 -4.31 18.45
CA GLU A 203 9.79 -3.11 18.46
C GLU A 203 10.40 -2.04 17.54
N THR A 204 10.03 -2.10 16.26
CA THR A 204 10.46 -1.17 15.21
C THR A 204 9.25 -0.50 14.59
N TYR A 205 9.42 0.73 14.11
CA TYR A 205 8.37 1.49 13.45
C TYR A 205 8.63 1.67 11.96
N ALA A 206 7.53 1.82 11.22
CA ALA A 206 7.50 2.23 9.84
C ALA A 206 6.72 3.56 9.74
N VAL A 207 7.22 4.49 8.93
CA VAL A 207 6.51 5.72 8.58
C VAL A 207 5.89 5.58 7.20
N PHE A 208 4.64 6.02 7.07
CA PHE A 208 3.91 6.05 5.80
C PHE A 208 3.72 7.50 5.37
N LEU A 209 4.18 7.82 4.17
CA LEU A 209 4.06 9.11 3.51
C LEU A 209 3.43 8.89 2.13
N SER A 210 2.85 9.92 1.55
CA SER A 210 2.43 10.00 0.14
C SER A 210 2.20 11.47 -0.20
N ASP A 211 1.97 11.77 -1.48
CA ASP A 211 1.50 13.10 -1.93
C ASP A 211 2.41 14.24 -1.45
N LEU A 212 3.72 14.00 -1.53
CA LEU A 212 4.71 15.00 -1.15
C LEU A 212 4.75 16.16 -2.13
N HIS A 213 4.48 15.89 -3.42
CA HIS A 213 4.43 16.90 -4.49
C HIS A 213 5.64 17.84 -4.48
N ILE A 214 6.83 17.27 -4.28
CA ILE A 214 8.07 18.04 -4.23
C ILE A 214 8.27 18.75 -5.56
N GLY A 215 8.50 20.07 -5.48
CA GLY A 215 8.57 20.94 -6.66
C GLY A 215 7.40 21.91 -6.79
N SER A 216 6.30 21.66 -6.08
CA SER A 216 5.16 22.57 -6.00
C SER A 216 5.42 23.76 -5.06
N LYS A 217 4.73 24.88 -5.29
CA LYS A 217 4.66 26.00 -4.33
C LYS A 217 3.94 25.64 -3.04
N TYR A 218 3.14 24.57 -3.08
CA TYR A 218 2.35 24.10 -1.94
C TYR A 218 3.07 23.02 -1.12
N PHE A 219 4.26 22.58 -1.54
CA PHE A 219 5.06 21.64 -0.77
C PHE A 219 5.50 22.30 0.56
N MET A 220 5.15 21.64 1.67
CA MET A 220 5.48 22.05 3.04
C MET A 220 6.94 21.72 3.37
N GLU A 221 7.86 22.43 2.71
CA GLU A 221 9.30 22.15 2.75
C GLU A 221 9.91 22.32 4.13
N GLU A 222 9.46 23.34 4.88
CA GLU A 222 9.95 23.61 6.24
C GLU A 222 9.56 22.45 7.16
N GLU A 223 8.30 22.02 7.13
CA GLU A 223 7.77 20.93 7.95
C GLU A 223 8.36 19.58 7.56
N PHE A 224 8.53 19.30 6.27
CA PHE A 224 9.21 18.09 5.82
C PHE A 224 10.68 18.08 6.26
N THR A 225 11.35 19.23 6.19
CA THR A 225 12.72 19.39 6.67
C THR A 225 12.84 19.16 8.18
N GLU A 226 11.89 19.69 8.97
CA GLU A 226 11.82 19.43 10.40
C GLU A 226 11.56 17.94 10.70
N PHE A 227 10.66 17.30 9.95
CA PHE A 227 10.39 15.87 10.05
C PHE A 227 11.65 15.03 9.78
N VAL A 228 12.37 15.29 8.69
CA VAL A 228 13.64 14.59 8.38
C VAL A 228 14.70 14.85 9.46
N SER A 229 14.75 16.06 10.00
CA SER A 229 15.64 16.39 11.11
C SER A 229 15.26 15.65 12.39
N TRP A 230 13.96 15.43 12.62
CA TRP A 230 13.45 14.63 13.73
C TRP A 230 13.78 13.14 13.60
N LEU A 231 13.76 12.57 12.38
CA LEU A 231 14.19 11.18 12.12
C LEU A 231 15.64 10.92 12.58
N SER A 232 16.49 11.94 12.49
CA SER A 232 17.89 11.92 12.92
C SER A 232 18.11 12.31 14.39
N SER A 233 17.03 12.56 15.14
CA SER A 233 17.10 13.09 16.50
C SER A 233 17.21 11.97 17.56
N PRO A 234 17.63 12.29 18.80
CA PRO A 234 17.67 11.30 19.89
C PRO A 234 16.28 10.92 20.43
N ASP A 235 15.19 11.30 19.75
CA ASP A 235 13.83 10.96 20.14
C ASP A 235 13.64 9.43 20.21
N PRO A 236 13.04 8.88 21.29
CA PRO A 236 12.88 7.45 21.47
C PRO A 236 12.06 6.75 20.38
N ILE A 237 11.11 7.45 19.76
CA ILE A 237 10.30 6.92 18.64
C ILE A 237 11.13 6.98 17.36
N ALA A 238 11.76 8.13 17.07
CA ALA A 238 12.57 8.30 15.87
C ALA A 238 13.67 7.23 15.76
N ARG A 239 14.35 6.94 16.88
CA ARG A 239 15.41 5.92 16.95
C ARG A 239 14.93 4.49 16.67
N LYS A 240 13.63 4.21 16.79
CA LYS A 240 13.03 2.91 16.49
C LYS A 240 12.48 2.82 15.06
N ILE A 241 12.47 3.91 14.30
CA ILE A 241 12.08 3.89 12.89
C ILE A 241 13.15 3.16 12.09
N ARG A 242 12.73 2.18 11.29
CA ARG A 242 13.59 1.41 10.39
C ARG A 242 13.15 1.47 8.95
N PHE A 243 11.91 1.92 8.71
CA PHE A 243 11.31 1.92 7.40
C PHE A 243 10.56 3.23 7.14
N VAL A 244 10.71 3.78 5.95
CA VAL A 244 9.86 4.85 5.41
C VAL A 244 9.26 4.32 4.10
N LEU A 245 7.96 4.45 3.93
CA LEU A 245 7.25 4.03 2.73
C LEU A 245 6.56 5.25 2.14
N ILE A 246 6.90 5.60 0.90
CA ILE A 246 6.33 6.71 0.15
C ILE A 246 5.39 6.15 -0.92
N GLY A 247 4.10 6.39 -0.72
CA GLY A 247 2.97 5.81 -1.44
C GLY A 247 2.54 6.54 -2.71
N GLY A 248 3.48 7.06 -3.49
CA GLY A 248 3.20 7.80 -4.73
C GLY A 248 3.11 9.31 -4.55
N ASP A 249 3.13 10.00 -5.69
CA ASP A 249 3.16 11.45 -5.85
C ASP A 249 4.31 12.07 -5.04
N LEU A 250 5.50 11.56 -5.31
CA LEU A 250 6.75 12.02 -4.73
C LEU A 250 7.08 13.43 -5.23
N VAL A 251 6.88 13.68 -6.53
CA VAL A 251 7.05 14.99 -7.16
C VAL A 251 5.72 15.49 -7.76
N ASP A 252 5.60 16.80 -7.95
CA ASP A 252 4.38 17.42 -8.51
C ASP A 252 4.21 17.15 -10.03
N GLY A 253 5.30 16.76 -10.69
CA GLY A 253 5.31 16.48 -12.11
C GLY A 253 5.34 17.74 -12.99
N VAL A 254 5.24 17.55 -14.30
CA VAL A 254 5.17 18.63 -15.29
C VAL A 254 4.11 18.27 -16.34
N GLY A 255 3.18 19.19 -16.58
CA GLY A 255 2.09 18.99 -17.54
C GLY A 255 1.09 17.92 -17.09
N ILE A 256 0.79 17.89 -15.79
CA ILE A 256 -0.23 17.01 -15.21
C ILE A 256 -1.63 17.59 -15.43
N TYR A 257 -1.82 18.89 -15.20
CA TYR A 257 -3.09 19.59 -15.36
C TYR A 257 -2.91 21.03 -15.93
N PRO A 258 -3.98 21.67 -16.45
CA PRO A 258 -3.90 23.01 -17.03
C PRO A 258 -3.43 24.08 -16.03
N ASN A 259 -2.55 24.98 -16.47
CA ASN A 259 -1.94 26.06 -15.67
C ASN A 259 -1.00 25.62 -14.54
N GLN A 260 -0.60 24.34 -14.49
CA GLN A 260 0.33 23.83 -13.47
C GLN A 260 1.66 24.61 -13.44
N ASP A 261 2.13 25.14 -14.57
CA ASP A 261 3.34 25.96 -14.68
C ASP A 261 3.36 27.16 -13.71
N LYS A 262 2.19 27.70 -13.35
CA LYS A 262 2.06 28.81 -12.40
C LYS A 262 2.22 28.37 -10.94
N GLU A 263 2.11 27.07 -10.68
CA GLU A 263 2.14 26.47 -9.34
C GLU A 263 3.47 25.75 -9.06
N LEU A 264 4.31 25.55 -10.07
CA LEU A 264 5.64 24.95 -9.93
C LEU A 264 6.69 25.96 -9.43
N VAL A 265 7.51 25.50 -8.48
CA VAL A 265 8.80 26.11 -8.12
C VAL A 265 9.91 25.49 -8.98
N CYS A 266 9.94 24.16 -9.05
CA CYS A 266 10.86 23.40 -9.91
C CYS A 266 10.15 23.09 -11.24
N GLN A 267 10.67 23.67 -12.33
CA GLN A 267 9.99 23.71 -13.63
C GLN A 267 10.19 22.43 -14.45
N THR A 268 11.15 21.59 -14.06
CA THR A 268 11.47 20.33 -14.75
C THR A 268 11.41 19.14 -13.81
N ILE A 269 11.16 17.95 -14.37
CA ILE A 269 11.16 16.69 -13.61
C ILE A 269 12.53 16.44 -12.97
N GLU A 270 13.59 16.76 -13.69
CA GLU A 270 14.97 16.61 -13.24
C GLU A 270 15.26 17.48 -12.00
N GLU A 271 14.81 18.74 -12.00
CA GLU A 271 14.91 19.63 -10.83
C GLU A 271 14.12 19.09 -9.63
N GLN A 272 12.89 18.62 -9.87
CA GLN A 272 12.03 18.07 -8.81
C GLN A 272 12.66 16.83 -8.17
N LEU A 273 13.12 15.88 -8.99
CA LEU A 273 13.77 14.66 -8.49
C LEU A 273 15.12 14.94 -7.83
N LYS A 274 15.88 15.93 -8.31
CA LYS A 274 17.10 16.37 -7.63
C LYS A 274 16.79 16.91 -6.23
N LYS A 275 15.74 17.71 -6.08
CA LYS A 275 15.30 18.21 -4.78
C LYS A 275 14.85 17.07 -3.85
N VAL A 276 14.18 16.04 -4.40
CA VAL A 276 13.88 14.81 -3.65
C VAL A 276 15.16 14.17 -3.12
N GLU A 277 16.18 13.99 -3.97
CA GLU A 277 17.47 13.41 -3.55
C GLU A 277 18.08 14.17 -2.39
N GLU A 278 18.16 15.50 -2.49
CA GLU A 278 18.73 16.37 -1.45
C GLU A 278 18.00 16.24 -0.10
N LEU A 279 16.68 16.06 -0.13
CA LEU A 279 15.87 15.84 1.07
C LEU A 279 16.03 14.43 1.64
N ILE A 280 16.07 13.41 0.77
CA ILE A 280 16.24 12.01 1.16
C ILE A 280 17.65 11.75 1.73
N ASP A 281 18.67 12.44 1.24
CA ASP A 281 20.06 12.33 1.73
C ASP A 281 20.23 12.72 3.21
N ARG A 282 19.26 13.44 3.76
CA ARG A 282 19.24 13.84 5.16
C ARG A 282 18.59 12.80 6.06
N VAL A 283 17.98 11.76 5.49
CA VAL A 283 17.41 10.63 6.24
C VAL A 283 18.55 9.68 6.65
N PRO A 284 18.58 9.19 7.90
CA PRO A 284 19.62 8.26 8.34
C PRO A 284 19.69 6.98 7.49
N ASN A 285 20.92 6.56 7.13
CA ASN A 285 21.17 5.41 6.25
C ASN A 285 20.62 4.07 6.77
N TYR A 286 20.46 3.92 8.10
CA TYR A 286 19.87 2.73 8.70
C TYR A 286 18.36 2.58 8.42
N ILE A 287 17.70 3.66 8.01
CA ILE A 287 16.29 3.68 7.61
C ILE A 287 16.21 3.28 6.14
N LYS A 288 15.47 2.19 5.88
CA LYS A 288 15.19 1.70 4.52
C LYS A 288 13.97 2.44 3.97
N ILE A 289 14.09 3.02 2.79
CA ILE A 289 13.09 3.89 2.17
C ILE A 289 12.52 3.17 0.94
N PHE A 290 11.22 2.90 0.92
CA PHE A 290 10.53 2.31 -0.22
C PHE A 290 9.74 3.39 -0.93
N ILE A 291 9.98 3.58 -2.22
CA ILE A 291 9.37 4.66 -3.01
C ILE A 291 8.59 4.04 -4.17
N MET A 292 7.31 4.33 -4.20
CA MET A 292 6.39 3.92 -5.27
C MET A 292 5.97 5.17 -6.06
N PRO A 293 5.70 5.09 -7.38
CA PRO A 293 5.15 6.19 -8.15
C PRO A 293 3.64 6.39 -7.91
N GLY A 294 3.18 7.63 -8.05
CA GLY A 294 1.78 8.00 -8.23
C GLY A 294 1.50 8.50 -9.65
N ASN A 295 0.41 9.24 -9.85
CA ASN A 295 0.04 9.75 -11.17
C ASN A 295 0.74 11.07 -11.59
N HIS A 296 1.38 11.78 -10.66
CA HIS A 296 2.21 12.95 -10.96
C HIS A 296 3.65 12.57 -11.32
N ASP A 297 4.11 11.42 -10.83
CA ASP A 297 5.48 10.95 -11.02
C ASP A 297 5.78 10.54 -12.48
N PRO A 298 7.04 10.69 -12.95
CA PRO A 298 7.40 10.39 -14.33
C PRO A 298 7.41 8.89 -14.61
N GLY A 299 6.90 8.50 -15.78
CA GLY A 299 6.85 7.12 -16.21
C GLY A 299 5.49 6.76 -16.82
N ARG A 300 5.04 5.54 -16.58
CA ARG A 300 3.73 5.07 -17.04
C ARG A 300 2.63 5.69 -16.17
N ARG A 301 1.61 6.28 -16.79
CA ARG A 301 0.44 6.84 -16.07
C ARG A 301 -0.66 5.81 -15.75
N ALA A 302 -0.76 4.74 -16.53
CA ALA A 302 -1.77 3.71 -16.32
C ALA A 302 -1.31 2.64 -15.32
N LEU A 303 -2.22 2.17 -14.47
CA LEU A 303 -1.95 1.04 -13.58
C LEU A 303 -1.75 -0.29 -14.36
N PRO A 304 -0.99 -1.25 -13.79
CA PRO A 304 0.02 -1.00 -12.75
C PRO A 304 1.14 -0.13 -13.31
N GLN A 305 1.73 0.72 -12.46
CA GLN A 305 2.86 1.56 -12.85
C GLN A 305 4.17 0.88 -12.44
N PRO A 306 5.19 0.75 -13.31
CA PRO A 306 6.52 0.35 -12.89
C PRO A 306 7.15 1.48 -12.07
N ALA A 307 8.15 1.16 -11.25
CA ALA A 307 8.92 2.14 -10.49
C ALA A 307 9.39 3.31 -11.36
N ILE A 308 9.56 4.49 -10.75
CA ILE A 308 10.09 5.69 -11.41
C ILE A 308 11.38 5.32 -12.16
N PRO A 309 11.40 5.40 -13.50
CA PRO A 309 12.50 4.83 -14.27
C PRO A 309 13.87 5.44 -13.93
N LYS A 310 14.89 4.59 -13.80
CA LYS A 310 16.28 5.01 -13.48
C LYS A 310 16.83 6.12 -14.37
N LYS A 311 16.37 6.21 -15.63
CA LYS A 311 16.77 7.28 -16.56
C LYS A 311 16.40 8.70 -16.10
N TYR A 312 15.36 8.86 -15.27
CA TYR A 312 14.93 10.17 -14.77
C TYR A 312 15.72 10.59 -13.55
N ASN A 313 16.21 9.63 -12.77
CA ASN A 313 17.02 9.88 -11.60
C ASN A 313 17.81 8.62 -11.25
N SER A 314 19.11 8.60 -11.54
CA SER A 314 19.95 7.44 -11.20
C SER A 314 20.34 7.42 -9.72
N GLY A 315 20.45 8.59 -9.10
CA GLY A 315 20.89 8.72 -7.72
C GLY A 315 19.98 7.96 -6.76
N LEU A 316 18.65 8.10 -6.86
CA LEU A 316 17.71 7.39 -6.00
C LEU A 316 17.87 5.86 -6.09
N TRP A 317 18.21 5.35 -7.28
CA TRP A 317 18.44 3.91 -7.50
C TRP A 317 19.80 3.41 -6.99
N GLU A 318 20.76 4.30 -6.79
CA GLU A 318 22.14 3.95 -6.42
C GLU A 318 22.35 3.94 -4.90
N ARG A 319 21.39 4.45 -4.12
CA ARG A 319 21.43 4.44 -2.66
C ARG A 319 21.09 3.06 -2.11
N GLU A 320 21.95 2.53 -1.24
CA GLU A 320 21.79 1.19 -0.65
C GLU A 320 20.57 1.06 0.29
N ASN A 321 20.06 2.18 0.79
CA ASN A 321 18.90 2.23 1.67
C ASN A 321 17.62 2.68 0.96
N VAL A 322 17.64 2.91 -0.36
CA VAL A 322 16.45 3.31 -1.14
C VAL A 322 16.04 2.19 -2.09
N PHE A 323 14.75 1.88 -2.11
CA PHE A 323 14.16 0.82 -2.91
C PHE A 323 13.02 1.38 -3.73
N MET A 324 13.28 1.55 -5.02
CA MET A 324 12.28 1.98 -5.99
C MET A 324 11.40 0.79 -6.39
N VAL A 325 10.09 0.88 -6.14
CA VAL A 325 9.11 -0.18 -6.41
C VAL A 325 7.96 0.32 -7.27
N GLY A 326 7.25 -0.57 -7.96
CA GLY A 326 6.09 -0.21 -8.76
C GLY A 326 4.80 -0.04 -7.94
N ASN A 327 3.74 0.44 -8.60
CA ASN A 327 2.41 0.67 -8.04
C ASN A 327 1.39 -0.33 -8.63
N PRO A 328 0.75 -1.20 -7.82
CA PRO A 328 0.97 -1.42 -6.38
C PRO A 328 2.22 -2.28 -6.11
N ALA A 329 2.70 -2.28 -4.86
CA ALA A 329 3.77 -3.16 -4.37
C ALA A 329 3.37 -3.86 -3.06
N VAL A 330 4.02 -4.98 -2.74
CA VAL A 330 3.89 -5.63 -1.43
C VAL A 330 5.28 -5.89 -0.86
N VAL A 331 5.56 -5.31 0.31
CA VAL A 331 6.83 -5.45 1.03
C VAL A 331 6.59 -6.16 2.36
N SER A 332 7.57 -6.96 2.79
CA SER A 332 7.63 -7.50 4.15
C SER A 332 8.70 -6.72 4.91
N LEU A 333 8.36 -6.23 6.09
CA LEU A 333 9.21 -5.43 6.97
C LEU A 333 9.29 -6.15 8.32
N ASN A 334 10.44 -6.73 8.65
CA ASN A 334 10.61 -7.59 9.83
C ASN A 334 9.45 -8.62 9.95
N GLY A 335 9.12 -9.31 8.86
CA GLY A 335 8.03 -10.29 8.79
C GLY A 335 6.62 -9.71 8.60
N VAL A 336 6.37 -8.43 8.90
CA VAL A 336 5.06 -7.78 8.70
C VAL A 336 4.84 -7.45 7.23
N LYS A 337 3.76 -7.94 6.62
CA LYS A 337 3.43 -7.66 5.22
C LYS A 337 2.65 -6.36 5.08
N VAL A 338 3.08 -5.52 4.17
CA VAL A 338 2.51 -4.20 3.88
C VAL A 338 2.22 -4.11 2.38
N MET A 339 0.98 -3.80 2.03
CA MET A 339 0.59 -3.48 0.66
C MET A 339 0.64 -1.97 0.45
N MET A 340 1.37 -1.54 -0.58
CA MET A 340 1.44 -0.15 -1.03
C MET A 340 0.63 -0.02 -2.31
N PHE A 341 -0.29 0.95 -2.34
CA PHE A 341 -1.06 1.33 -3.52
C PHE A 341 -1.38 2.81 -3.44
N HIS A 342 -1.15 3.56 -4.51
CA HIS A 342 -1.31 5.02 -4.49
C HIS A 342 -2.78 5.44 -4.27
N GLY A 343 -3.73 4.60 -4.67
CA GLY A 343 -5.15 4.87 -4.43
C GLY A 343 -5.88 5.59 -5.56
N GLN A 344 -5.27 5.73 -6.75
CA GLN A 344 -5.88 6.42 -7.91
C GLN A 344 -7.30 5.92 -8.27
N SER A 345 -7.64 4.67 -7.96
CA SER A 345 -8.97 4.10 -8.23
C SER A 345 -10.04 4.47 -7.19
N ILE A 346 -9.69 5.12 -6.07
CA ILE A 346 -10.66 5.51 -5.04
C ILE A 346 -11.64 6.56 -5.59
N ASP A 347 -11.14 7.48 -6.43
CA ASP A 347 -11.97 8.47 -7.12
C ASP A 347 -13.08 7.82 -7.96
N ASP A 348 -12.78 6.69 -8.62
CA ASP A 348 -13.77 5.97 -9.41
C ASP A 348 -14.88 5.40 -8.52
N ILE A 349 -14.52 4.87 -7.34
CA ILE A 349 -15.49 4.33 -6.37
C ILE A 349 -16.40 5.45 -5.85
N VAL A 350 -15.82 6.59 -5.45
CA VAL A 350 -16.57 7.74 -4.93
C VAL A 350 -17.53 8.31 -5.97
N LYS A 351 -17.13 8.35 -7.24
CA LYS A 351 -17.99 8.85 -8.33
C LYS A 351 -19.12 7.90 -8.72
N THR A 352 -18.97 6.60 -8.48
CA THR A 352 -19.89 5.57 -9.00
C THR A 352 -20.77 4.92 -7.95
N THR A 353 -20.47 5.13 -6.66
CA THR A 353 -21.23 4.60 -5.53
C THR A 353 -22.05 5.73 -4.89
N PRO A 354 -23.40 5.65 -4.87
CA PRO A 354 -24.22 6.59 -4.11
C PRO A 354 -23.87 6.52 -2.62
N GLY A 355 -23.68 7.68 -1.98
CA GLY A 355 -23.42 7.81 -0.55
C GLY A 355 -24.64 7.59 0.33
#